data_AF-A0A328WL72-F1
#
_entry.id   AF-A0A328WL72-F1
#
_cell.length_a   1.000
_cell.length_b   1.000
_cell.length_c   1.000
_cell.angle_alpha   90.00
_cell.angle_beta   90.00
_cell.angle_gamma   90.00
#
_symmetry.space_group_name_H-M   'P 1'
#
loop_
_entity.id
_entity.type
_entity.pdbx_description
1 polymer ?
#
loop_
_entity_poly.entity_id
_entity_poly.type
_entity_poly.pdbx_seq_one_letter_code
_entity_poly.pdbx_strand_id
1 'polypeptide(L)' 'MRTENQIKSKINELTMQKKMLHTRLTALKENSPERDSLLNQETRLDDMITMLEWVLFEPSGSYHM' A
#
# COMPACT_ATOMS: atom_id res chain seq x y z
N MET A 1 -1.75 -20.76 4.17
CA MET A 1 -1.66 -20.48 5.64
C MET A 1 -2.63 -19.35 5.99
N ARG A 2 -3.17 -19.27 7.22
CA ARG A 2 -4.10 -18.18 7.63
C ARG A 2 -3.47 -16.80 7.45
N THR A 3 -2.17 -16.67 7.76
CA THR A 3 -1.38 -15.44 7.67
C THR A 3 -1.22 -14.92 6.23
N GLU A 4 -0.96 -15.81 5.27
CA GLU A 4 -0.81 -15.45 3.85
C GLU A 4 -2.11 -14.85 3.27
N ASN A 5 -3.26 -15.47 3.58
CA ASN A 5 -4.56 -14.96 3.16
C ASN A 5 -4.86 -13.61 3.82
N GLN A 6 -4.45 -13.40 5.08
CA GLN A 6 -4.58 -12.11 5.76
C GLN A 6 -3.73 -11.02 5.11
N ILE A 7 -2.48 -11.32 4.73
CA ILE A 7 -1.60 -10.39 4.02
C ILE A 7 -2.19 -10.01 2.66
N LYS A 8 -2.66 -10.99 1.87
CA LYS A 8 -3.32 -10.76 0.58
C LYS A 8 -4.57 -9.89 0.72
N SER A 9 -5.44 -10.18 1.70
CA SER A 9 -6.60 -9.34 1.98
C SER A 9 -6.21 -7.91 2.35
N LYS A 10 -5.14 -7.73 3.12
CA LYS A 10 -4.67 -6.39 3.51
C LYS A 10 -4.10 -5.61 2.33
N ILE A 11 -3.30 -6.24 1.47
CA ILE A 11 -2.79 -5.66 0.23
C ILE A 11 -3.95 -5.18 -0.65
N ASN A 12 -5.00 -5.99 -0.82
CA ASN A 12 -6.18 -5.61 -1.60
C ASN A 12 -6.90 -4.39 -1.00
N GLU A 13 -7.10 -4.36 0.32
CA GLU A 13 -7.70 -3.22 1.01
C GLU A 13 -6.91 -1.93 0.78
N LEU A 14 -5.59 -1.97 1.00
CA LEU A 14 -4.70 -0.82 0.83
C LEU A 14 -4.66 -0.37 -0.64
N THR A 15 -4.70 -1.30 -1.59
CA THR A 15 -4.75 -0.99 -3.02
C THR A 15 -6.05 -0.27 -3.39
N MET A 16 -7.19 -0.70 -2.83
CA MET A 16 -8.45 0.02 -3.02
C MET A 16 -8.40 1.44 -2.43
N GLN A 17 -7.81 1.60 -1.25
CA GLN A 17 -7.61 2.93 -0.65
C GLN A 17 -6.72 3.82 -1.54
N LYS A 18 -5.60 3.29 -2.04
CA LYS A 18 -4.71 3.99 -2.97
C LYS A 18 -5.46 4.44 -4.23
N LYS A 19 -6.28 3.57 -4.83
CA LYS A 19 -7.09 3.90 -6.00
C LYS A 19 -8.10 5.03 -5.73
N MET A 20 -8.78 4.99 -4.58
CA MET A 20 -9.70 6.07 -4.18
C MET A 20 -8.98 7.40 -3.98
N LEU A 21 -7.78 7.35 -3.41
CA LEU A 21 -6.96 8.52 -3.17
C LEU A 21 -6.46 9.11 -4.49
N HIS A 22 -6.03 8.27 -5.43
CA HIS A 22 -5.62 8.67 -6.77
C HIS A 22 -6.75 9.40 -7.53
N THR A 23 -7.99 8.89 -7.46
CA THR A 23 -9.17 9.57 -8.02
C THR A 23 -9.40 10.96 -7.41
N ARG A 24 -9.09 11.15 -6.11
CA ARG A 24 -9.18 12.47 -5.48
C ARG A 24 -8.05 13.39 -5.95
N LEU A 25 -6.83 12.86 -6.09
CA LEU A 25 -5.68 13.61 -6.57
C LEU A 25 -5.88 14.15 -8.00
N THR A 26 -6.46 13.34 -8.90
CA THR A 26 -6.71 13.77 -10.29
C THR A 26 -7.76 14.87 -10.40
N ALA A 27 -8.63 15.02 -9.39
CA ALA A 27 -9.62 16.10 -9.32
C ALA A 27 -9.07 17.41 -8.72
N LEU A 28 -7.86 17.40 -8.15
CA LEU A 28 -7.24 18.57 -7.52
C LEU A 28 -6.25 19.26 -8.45
N LYS A 29 -6.08 20.58 -8.25
CA LYS A 29 -5.04 21.37 -8.93
C LYS A 29 -3.65 20.94 -8.45
N GLU A 30 -2.68 20.96 -9.37
CA GLU A 30 -1.32 20.45 -9.11
C GLU A 30 -0.56 21.13 -7.97
N ASN A 31 -0.90 22.38 -7.63
CA ASN A 31 -0.22 23.17 -6.59
C ASN A 31 -1.13 23.48 -5.39
N SER A 32 -2.13 22.63 -5.12
CA SER A 32 -3.01 22.80 -3.97
C SER A 32 -2.39 22.13 -2.72
N PRO A 33 -2.40 22.78 -1.54
CA PRO A 33 -1.90 22.16 -0.30
C PRO A 33 -2.60 20.84 0.05
N GLU A 34 -3.87 20.70 -0.35
CA GLU A 34 -4.63 19.46 -0.19
C GLU A 34 -4.05 18.32 -1.04
N ARG A 35 -3.56 18.64 -2.24
CA ARG A 35 -2.91 17.67 -3.12
C ARG A 35 -1.60 17.17 -2.50
N ASP A 36 -0.78 18.05 -1.93
CA ASP A 36 0.46 17.65 -1.26
C ASP A 36 0.19 16.71 -0.08
N SER A 37 -0.85 17.01 0.73
CA SER A 37 -1.26 16.14 1.83
C SER A 37 -1.72 14.75 1.35
N LEU A 38 -2.44 14.70 0.22
CA LEU A 38 -2.89 13.45 -0.38
C LEU A 38 -1.73 12.67 -1.01
N LEU A 39 -0.79 13.32 -1.72
CA LEU A 39 0.41 12.66 -2.25
C LEU A 39 1.22 11.99 -1.14
N ASN A 40 1.41 12.67 -0.01
CA ASN A 40 2.06 12.07 1.16
C ASN A 40 1.32 10.85 1.72
N GLN A 41 -0.02 10.83 1.64
CA GLN A 41 -0.82 9.67 2.02
C GLN A 41 -0.69 8.53 0.99
N GLU A 42 -0.62 8.85 -0.30
CA GLU A 42 -0.40 7.88 -1.38
C GLU A 42 0.94 7.16 -1.20
N THR A 43 2.02 7.90 -0.93
CA THR A 43 3.36 7.35 -0.66
C THR A 43 3.33 6.39 0.54
N ARG A 44 2.69 6.77 1.64
CA ARG A 44 2.58 5.88 2.82
C ARG A 44 1.84 4.58 2.52
N LEU A 45 0.78 4.63 1.70
CA LEU A 45 0.07 3.42 1.28
C LEU A 45 0.96 2.53 0.41
N ASP A 46 1.75 3.14 -0.48
CA ASP A 46 2.70 2.43 -1.35
C ASP A 46 3.77 1.70 -0.54
N ASP A 47 4.34 2.36 0.47
CA ASP A 47 5.32 1.76 1.39
C ASP A 47 4.73 0.57 2.14
N MET A 48 3.49 0.70 2.64
CA MET A 48 2.80 -0.38 3.35
C MET A 48 2.49 -1.57 2.45
N ILE A 49 2.03 -1.32 1.22
CA ILE A 49 1.76 -2.38 0.22
C ILE A 49 3.06 -3.10 -0.10
N THR A 50 4.10 -2.35 -0.43
CA THR A 50 5.42 -2.88 -0.75
C THR A 50 5.94 -3.78 0.38
N MET A 51 5.89 -3.33 1.63
CA MET A 51 6.31 -4.13 2.79
C MET A 51 5.51 -5.44 2.92
N LEU A 52 4.20 -5.41 2.72
CA LEU A 52 3.37 -6.61 2.79
C LEU A 52 3.64 -7.56 1.63
N GLU A 53 3.94 -7.05 0.43
CA GLU A 53 4.39 -7.84 -0.70
C GLU A 53 5.73 -8.52 -0.41
N TRP A 54 6.69 -7.81 0.21
CA TRP A 54 7.95 -8.40 0.66
C TRP A 54 7.72 -9.57 1.62
N VAL A 55 6.84 -9.42 2.61
CA VAL A 55 6.52 -10.51 3.56
C VAL A 55 5.80 -11.67 2.85
N LEU A 56 4.96 -11.38 1.86
CA LEU A 56 4.22 -12.41 1.12
C LEU A 56 5.13 -13.26 0.23
N PHE A 57 6.16 -12.65 -0.35
CA PHE A 57 7.09 -13.27 -1.29
C PHE A 57 8.47 -13.55 -0.67
N GLU A 58 8.65 -13.34 0.64
CA GLU A 58 9.89 -13.64 1.35
C GLU A 58 10.24 -15.12 1.07
N PRO A 59 11.46 -15.42 0.59
CA PRO A 59 11.87 -16.79 0.38
C PRO A 59 11.75 -17.52 1.72
N SER A 60 11.03 -18.65 1.73
CA SER A 60 10.89 -19.52 2.90
C SER A 60 12.18 -20.28 3.20
N GLY A 61 13.28 -19.54 3.37
CA GLY A 61 14.51 -20.03 3.94
C GLY A 61 14.37 -20.05 5.44
N SER A 62 13.96 -21.18 6.00
CA SER A 62 14.09 -21.47 7.42
C SER A 62 15.55 -21.29 7.84
N TYR A 63 15.93 -20.10 8.32
CA TYR A 63 17.02 -19.98 9.28
C TYR A 63 16.50 -20.46 10.63
N HIS A 64 16.26 -21.77 10.72
CA HIS A 64 16.42 -22.52 11.95
C HIS A 64 17.81 -23.15 11.84
N MET A 65 18.85 -22.42 12.25
CA MET A 65 20.09 -23.04 12.76
C MET A 65 19.96 -23.21 14.26
#